data_AF-A0A9P6ZI41-F1
#
_entry.id   AF-A0A9P6ZI41-F1
#
_cell.length_a   1.000
_cell.length_b   1.000
_cell.length_c   1.000
_cell.angle_alpha   90.00
_cell.angle_beta   90.00
_cell.angle_gamma   90.00
#
_symmetry.space_group_name_H-M   'P 1'
#
loop_
_entity.id
_entity.type
_entity.pdbx_description
1 polymer ?
#
loop_
_entity_poly.entity_id
_entity_poly.type
_entity_poly.pdbx_seq_one_letter_code
_entity_poly.pdbx_strand_id
1 'polypeptide(L)'
;MVSDQCAVGPDGHLKDASKITWHNDPDDEQPLSVPKPAKSTPVLHSLFTSARRSTRAPRPSTKILDPDNVASSSSTHGKRKAPDDPATKRRIVRKTIAESSASGDSDDAGHDSDGAADTEIEGNVEASYAITKAMGDADREAGMTRSKSDRTADVRTIFVKKDDYLDPHTSSLESGHICTVCEKKGVAARHCFFKGGMSTLCTHIARNISEIQTTSAFMKHGARHYKFL
;
A
#
# COMPACT_ATOMS: atom_id res chain seq x y z
N MET A 1 7.50 27.34 36.27
CA MET A 1 6.38 26.46 35.88
C MET A 1 5.73 27.07 34.66
N VAL A 2 6.20 26.71 33.47
CA VAL A 2 5.60 27.14 32.21
C VAL A 2 4.43 26.22 31.95
N SER A 3 3.23 26.75 31.86
CA SER A 3 2.02 25.96 31.68
C SER A 3 1.92 25.54 30.21
N ASP A 4 2.17 24.26 29.91
CA ASP A 4 2.12 23.63 28.58
C ASP A 4 0.71 23.51 27.98
N GLN A 5 -0.17 24.49 28.21
CA GLN A 5 -1.57 24.49 27.75
C GLN A 5 -1.74 25.37 26.51
N CYS A 6 -0.83 25.26 25.56
CA CYS A 6 -0.86 26.07 24.33
C CYS A 6 -2.13 25.79 23.49
N ALA A 7 -2.65 24.57 23.54
CA ALA A 7 -3.79 24.13 22.71
C ALA A 7 -5.17 24.19 23.42
N VAL A 8 -5.21 24.28 24.75
CA VAL A 8 -6.46 24.19 25.53
C VAL A 8 -6.84 25.58 26.04
N GLY A 9 -8.10 25.95 25.85
CA GLY A 9 -8.69 27.19 26.37
C GLY A 9 -8.90 27.13 27.88
N PRO A 10 -9.14 28.28 28.53
CA PRO A 10 -9.46 28.33 29.96
C PRO A 10 -10.77 27.61 30.33
N ASP A 11 -11.61 27.31 29.33
CA ASP A 11 -12.83 26.52 29.41
C ASP A 11 -12.58 25.00 29.33
N GLY A 12 -11.34 24.56 29.10
CA GLY A 12 -11.00 23.16 28.90
C GLY A 12 -11.27 22.64 27.48
N HIS A 13 -11.71 23.49 26.55
CA HIS A 13 -11.93 23.11 25.15
C HIS A 13 -10.69 23.38 24.28
N LEU A 14 -10.53 22.61 23.21
CA LEU A 14 -9.47 22.83 22.22
C LEU A 14 -9.69 24.15 21.47
N LYS A 15 -8.65 24.99 21.40
CA LYS A 15 -8.67 26.23 20.63
C LYS A 15 -8.72 25.93 19.13
N ASP A 16 -9.41 26.79 18.37
CA ASP A 16 -9.33 26.77 16.91
C ASP A 16 -7.87 26.90 16.46
N ALA A 17 -7.48 26.18 15.39
CA ALA A 17 -6.12 26.20 14.88
C ALA A 17 -5.60 27.60 14.53
N SER A 18 -6.50 28.54 14.17
CA SER A 18 -6.18 29.94 13.89
C SER A 18 -5.84 30.77 15.13
N LYS A 19 -6.15 30.27 16.34
CA LYS A 19 -5.91 30.93 17.63
C LYS A 19 -4.77 30.28 18.41
N ILE A 20 -4.16 29.21 17.87
CA ILE A 20 -2.97 28.59 18.46
C ILE A 20 -1.76 29.44 18.08
N THR A 21 -1.04 29.95 19.07
CA THR A 21 0.26 30.60 18.87
C THR A 21 1.31 29.52 18.68
N TRP A 22 1.93 29.48 17.51
CA TRP A 22 2.98 28.53 17.19
C TRP A 22 4.34 29.17 17.46
N HIS A 23 5.11 28.56 18.37
CA HIS A 23 6.51 28.88 18.63
C HIS A 23 7.37 27.82 17.93
N ASN A 24 8.53 28.22 17.40
CA ASN A 24 9.43 27.32 16.68
C ASN A 24 10.35 26.56 17.66
N ASP A 25 10.66 27.20 18.79
CA ASP A 25 11.53 26.71 19.85
C ASP A 25 10.99 27.20 21.22
N PRO A 26 11.07 26.44 22.32
CA PRO A 26 10.74 26.90 23.67
C PRO A 26 11.41 28.21 24.11
N ASP A 27 12.57 28.57 23.54
CA ASP A 27 13.29 29.81 23.88
C ASP A 27 12.96 31.01 22.94
N ASP A 28 12.11 30.83 21.92
CA ASP A 28 11.72 31.90 21.01
C ASP A 28 10.61 32.79 21.62
N GLU A 29 10.99 33.96 22.13
CA GLU A 29 10.05 34.98 22.62
C GLU A 29 9.24 35.66 21.51
N GLN A 30 9.62 35.49 20.24
CA GLN A 30 8.89 36.04 19.10
C GLN A 30 8.01 34.99 18.41
N PRO A 31 6.68 35.18 18.37
CA PRO A 31 5.80 34.25 17.67
C PRO A 31 6.06 34.32 16.16
N LEU A 32 5.99 33.17 15.49
CA LEU A 32 6.08 33.12 14.03
C LEU A 32 4.97 34.00 13.43
N SER A 33 5.37 34.91 12.54
CA SER A 33 4.42 35.76 11.83
C SER A 33 3.51 34.87 10.97
N VAL A 34 2.27 34.69 11.41
CA VAL A 34 1.31 33.87 10.68
C VAL A 34 1.09 34.52 9.31
N PRO A 35 1.30 33.81 8.18
CA PRO A 35 1.06 34.37 6.86
C PRO A 35 -0.41 34.80 6.80
N LYS A 36 -0.61 36.11 6.65
CA LYS A 36 -1.93 36.73 6.56
C LYS A 36 -2.69 36.02 5.44
N PRO A 37 -3.92 35.52 5.65
CA PRO A 37 -4.67 34.86 4.59
C PRO A 37 -4.92 35.90 3.50
N ALA A 38 -4.14 35.84 2.43
CA ALA A 38 -4.37 36.61 1.24
C ALA A 38 -5.76 36.19 0.73
N LYS A 39 -6.63 37.18 0.47
CA LYS A 39 -7.88 36.97 -0.26
C LYS A 39 -7.52 36.62 -1.71
N SER A 40 -6.99 35.43 -1.94
CA SER A 40 -6.76 34.92 -3.28
C SER A 40 -8.04 34.25 -3.76
N THR A 41 -8.61 34.87 -4.79
CA THR A 41 -9.56 34.25 -5.70
C THR A 41 -9.06 32.87 -6.14
N PRO A 42 -9.93 31.84 -6.24
CA PRO A 42 -9.50 30.50 -6.61
C PRO A 42 -9.25 30.45 -8.12
N VAL A 43 -8.05 30.85 -8.55
CA VAL A 43 -7.52 30.45 -9.86
C VAL A 43 -6.94 29.06 -9.66
N LEU A 44 -7.71 28.05 -10.05
CA LEU A 44 -7.30 26.64 -10.09
C LEU A 44 -6.16 26.46 -11.11
N HIS A 45 -4.92 26.74 -10.72
CA HIS A 45 -3.76 26.21 -11.44
C HIS A 45 -3.60 24.73 -11.08
N SER A 46 -4.02 23.89 -12.02
CA SER A 46 -3.82 22.44 -12.05
C SER A 46 -2.33 22.09 -12.12
N LEU A 47 -1.64 22.11 -10.98
CA LEU A 47 -0.22 21.72 -10.85
C LEU A 47 0.03 20.54 -9.91
N PHE A 48 -1.00 19.77 -9.55
CA PHE A 48 -0.82 18.48 -8.88
C PHE A 48 -0.79 17.32 -9.88
N THR A 49 0.11 17.39 -10.88
CA THR A 49 0.72 16.18 -11.40
C THR A 49 1.78 15.76 -10.39
N SER A 50 1.37 14.93 -9.42
CA SER A 50 2.27 14.23 -8.51
C SER A 50 3.14 13.26 -9.32
N ALA A 51 4.18 13.81 -9.95
CA ALA A 51 5.32 13.06 -10.44
C ALA A 51 6.02 12.50 -9.21
N ARG A 52 5.64 11.28 -8.82
CA ARG A 52 6.39 10.47 -7.87
C ARG A 52 7.81 10.33 -8.42
N ARG A 53 8.73 11.11 -7.86
CA ARG A 53 10.17 11.00 -8.08
C ARG A 53 10.61 9.62 -7.61
N SER A 54 10.57 8.65 -8.51
CA SER A 54 11.42 7.48 -8.42
C SER A 54 12.84 7.97 -8.70
N THR A 55 13.66 8.11 -7.67
CA THR A 55 15.10 8.43 -7.76
C THR A 55 15.93 7.28 -8.33
N ARG A 56 15.28 6.20 -8.79
CA ARG A 56 15.98 5.12 -9.49
C ARG A 56 16.35 5.60 -10.89
N ALA A 57 17.64 5.84 -11.12
CA ALA A 57 18.18 6.07 -12.45
C ALA A 57 17.62 5.01 -13.42
N PRO A 58 16.95 5.41 -14.52
CA PRO A 58 16.47 4.45 -15.50
C PRO A 58 17.70 3.80 -16.12
N ARG A 59 17.91 2.52 -15.82
CA ARG A 59 18.87 1.70 -16.56
C ARG A 59 18.38 1.65 -18.01
N PRO A 60 19.13 2.17 -19.00
CA PRO A 60 18.80 1.93 -20.39
C PRO A 60 18.87 0.41 -20.62
N SER A 61 17.72 -0.21 -20.84
CA SER A 61 17.68 -1.61 -21.27
C SER A 61 18.02 -1.61 -22.75
N THR A 62 19.29 -1.85 -23.03
CA THR A 62 19.81 -2.07 -24.38
C THR A 62 19.26 -3.41 -24.90
N LYS A 63 18.02 -3.41 -25.39
CA LYS A 63 17.56 -4.45 -26.30
C LYS A 63 17.88 -3.94 -27.70
N ILE A 64 19.09 -4.28 -28.15
CA ILE A 64 19.47 -4.21 -29.56
C ILE A 64 18.45 -5.11 -30.28
N LEU A 65 17.55 -4.48 -31.03
CA LEU A 65 16.73 -5.14 -32.02
C LEU A 65 17.68 -5.57 -33.13
N ASP A 66 17.91 -6.88 -33.23
CA ASP A 66 18.60 -7.52 -34.33
C ASP A 66 17.75 -7.35 -35.61
N PRO A 67 18.22 -6.60 -36.62
CA PRO A 67 17.46 -6.35 -37.84
C PRO A 67 17.37 -7.56 -38.78
N ASP A 68 18.03 -8.68 -38.50
CA ASP A 68 18.02 -9.85 -39.40
C ASP A 68 16.93 -10.91 -39.09
N ASN A 69 16.09 -10.72 -38.07
CA ASN A 69 15.04 -11.69 -37.75
C ASN A 69 13.67 -11.42 -38.43
N VAL A 70 13.71 -10.97 -39.69
CA VAL A 70 12.53 -10.67 -40.54
C VAL A 70 12.20 -11.79 -41.54
N ALA A 71 12.59 -13.04 -41.27
CA ALA A 71 12.14 -14.17 -42.07
C ALA A 71 12.04 -15.48 -41.26
N SER A 72 10.98 -15.63 -40.48
CA SER A 72 10.44 -16.96 -40.17
C SER A 72 8.95 -16.88 -39.89
N SER A 73 8.21 -17.06 -40.97
CA SER A 73 6.78 -17.34 -40.98
C SER A 73 6.49 -18.73 -40.41
N SER A 74 5.31 -18.85 -39.80
CA SER A 74 4.55 -20.07 -39.53
C SER A 74 5.10 -21.09 -38.52
N SER A 75 4.37 -21.24 -37.40
CA SER A 75 4.17 -22.54 -36.77
C SER A 75 2.79 -22.55 -36.11
N THR A 76 1.87 -23.23 -36.79
CA THR A 76 0.73 -23.91 -36.20
C THR A 76 1.24 -25.05 -35.30
N HIS A 77 0.34 -25.52 -34.41
CA HIS A 77 0.44 -26.67 -33.49
C HIS A 77 1.07 -26.48 -32.10
N GLY A 78 0.25 -26.75 -31.08
CA GLY A 78 0.77 -27.20 -29.79
C GLY A 78 -0.17 -27.09 -28.59
N LYS A 79 -1.34 -27.75 -28.60
CA LYS A 79 -2.04 -28.11 -27.36
C LYS A 79 -1.10 -28.99 -26.54
N ARG A 80 -0.42 -28.44 -25.52
CA ARG A 80 0.30 -29.27 -24.55
C ARG A 80 -0.69 -29.76 -23.50
N LYS A 81 -1.02 -31.04 -23.65
CA LYS A 81 -1.59 -31.91 -22.61
C LYS A 81 -0.54 -31.99 -21.50
N ALA A 82 -0.87 -31.52 -20.29
CA ALA A 82 0.00 -31.72 -19.13
C ALA A 82 -0.06 -33.21 -18.73
N PRO A 83 1.08 -33.88 -18.47
CA PRO A 83 1.06 -35.17 -17.80
C PRO A 83 0.77 -34.96 -16.31
N ASP A 84 -0.19 -35.73 -15.80
CA ASP A 84 -0.38 -36.00 -14.38
C ASP A 84 0.78 -36.91 -13.90
N ASP A 85 1.67 -36.38 -13.07
CA ASP A 85 2.59 -37.21 -12.26
C ASP A 85 2.94 -36.46 -10.95
N PRO A 86 3.05 -37.18 -9.80
CA PRO A 86 2.93 -36.58 -8.49
C PRO A 86 4.27 -36.12 -7.90
N ALA A 87 4.16 -35.09 -7.07
CA ALA A 87 5.03 -34.84 -5.92
C ALA A 87 6.55 -34.80 -6.16
N THR A 88 7.03 -33.89 -7.03
CA THR A 88 8.44 -33.47 -6.95
C THR A 88 8.61 -32.46 -5.81
N LYS A 89 9.10 -32.95 -4.66
CA LYS A 89 9.58 -32.12 -3.53
C LYS A 89 10.63 -31.13 -4.06
N ARG A 90 10.27 -29.85 -4.20
CA ARG A 90 11.23 -28.78 -4.51
C ARG A 90 12.16 -28.60 -3.32
N ARG A 91 13.36 -29.15 -3.42
CA ARG A 91 14.48 -28.90 -2.50
C ARG A 91 14.91 -27.43 -2.66
N ILE A 92 14.59 -26.61 -1.66
CA ILE A 92 15.08 -25.24 -1.56
C ILE A 92 16.58 -25.32 -1.26
N VAL A 93 17.41 -25.01 -2.26
CA VAL A 93 18.84 -24.79 -2.05
C VAL A 93 19.00 -23.40 -1.45
N ARG A 94 19.24 -23.33 -0.13
CA ARG A 94 19.67 -22.10 0.53
C ARG A 94 21.13 -21.86 0.16
N LYS A 95 21.39 -20.78 -0.58
CA LYS A 95 22.73 -20.31 -0.91
C LYS A 95 23.37 -19.76 0.37
N THR A 96 24.24 -20.53 1.00
CA THR A 96 25.17 -20.06 2.03
C THR A 96 26.15 -19.11 1.36
N ILE A 97 26.09 -17.83 1.73
CA ILE A 97 27.08 -16.83 1.34
C ILE A 97 28.29 -17.07 2.23
N ALA A 98 29.40 -17.47 1.60
CA ALA A 98 30.69 -17.58 2.26
C ALA A 98 31.16 -16.17 2.67
N GLU A 99 31.62 -16.07 3.92
CA GLU A 99 32.35 -14.92 4.42
C GLU A 99 33.65 -14.76 3.62
N SER A 100 33.71 -13.73 2.79
CA SER A 100 34.95 -13.25 2.19
C SER A 100 35.36 -11.98 2.91
N SER A 101 36.40 -12.13 3.72
CA SER A 101 37.16 -11.11 4.42
C SER A 101 37.95 -10.18 3.48
N ALA A 102 38.04 -8.92 3.94
CA ALA A 102 39.05 -7.89 3.65
C ALA A 102 39.02 -7.08 2.33
N SER A 103 38.62 -5.81 2.46
CA SER A 103 39.28 -4.56 1.98
C SER A 103 38.23 -3.44 2.09
N GLY A 104 38.32 -2.45 2.97
CA GLY A 104 39.36 -1.43 3.00
C GLY A 104 38.85 -0.20 2.22
N ASP A 105 38.79 0.95 2.90
CA ASP A 105 38.71 2.32 2.35
C ASP A 105 37.31 2.94 2.11
N SER A 106 36.91 3.84 3.01
CA SER A 106 36.68 5.26 2.67
C SER A 106 36.23 6.03 3.91
N ASP A 107 37.03 7.02 4.29
CA ASP A 107 36.78 7.98 5.35
C ASP A 107 35.55 8.85 5.03
N ASP A 108 34.58 8.90 5.94
CA ASP A 108 33.59 9.98 6.00
C ASP A 108 33.54 10.50 7.44
N ALA A 109 34.38 11.51 7.66
CA ALA A 109 34.49 12.25 8.90
C ALA A 109 33.42 13.34 8.92
N GLY A 110 32.47 13.23 9.84
CA GLY A 110 31.48 14.28 10.07
C GLY A 110 30.27 13.86 10.89
N HIS A 111 30.47 13.18 12.02
CA HIS A 111 29.43 13.06 13.04
C HIS A 111 29.76 13.98 14.20
N ASP A 112 29.25 15.21 14.15
CA ASP A 112 29.11 16.07 15.31
C ASP A 112 28.24 15.33 16.33
N SER A 113 28.92 14.86 17.39
CA SER A 113 28.32 14.26 18.57
C SER A 113 27.98 15.37 19.54
N ASP A 114 26.71 15.79 19.52
CA ASP A 114 26.15 16.53 20.64
C ASP A 114 25.93 15.53 21.78
N GLY A 115 26.92 15.49 22.67
CA GLY A 115 26.98 14.66 23.85
C GLY A 115 25.85 14.98 24.83
N ALA A 116 24.74 14.25 24.72
CA ALA A 116 23.76 14.15 25.78
C ALA A 116 24.25 13.12 26.80
N ALA A 117 24.90 13.65 27.84
CA ALA A 117 25.13 13.08 29.17
C ALA A 117 24.87 11.57 29.31
N ASP A 118 25.97 10.83 29.26
CA ASP A 118 26.15 9.52 29.86
C ASP A 118 25.74 9.58 31.33
N THR A 119 24.47 9.28 31.58
CA THR A 119 24.00 8.92 32.91
C THR A 119 24.27 7.45 32.99
N GLU A 120 25.24 7.05 33.81
CA GLU A 120 25.59 5.66 34.10
C GLU A 120 24.36 4.94 34.68
N ILE A 121 23.49 4.50 33.78
CA ILE A 121 22.52 3.47 34.04
C ILE A 121 23.31 2.19 33.82
N GLU A 122 24.09 1.79 34.84
CA GLU A 122 24.53 0.41 35.08
C GLU A 122 23.30 -0.48 35.38
N GLY A 123 22.29 -0.37 34.53
CA GLY A 123 21.00 -1.03 34.62
C GLY A 123 20.83 -1.90 33.38
N ASN A 124 21.42 -3.09 33.45
CA ASN A 124 20.99 -4.26 32.68
C ASN A 124 20.84 -4.04 31.16
N VAL A 125 21.97 -3.74 30.48
CA VAL A 125 22.07 -3.65 29.01
C VAL A 125 21.44 -4.87 28.31
N GLU A 126 21.51 -6.05 28.93
CA GLU A 126 20.93 -7.29 28.43
C GLU A 126 19.38 -7.22 28.36
N ALA A 127 18.72 -6.59 29.34
CA ALA A 127 17.27 -6.42 29.30
C ALA A 127 16.83 -5.46 28.19
N SER A 128 17.55 -4.37 27.97
CA SER A 128 17.24 -3.41 26.89
C SER A 128 17.39 -4.05 25.50
N TYR A 129 18.41 -4.90 25.33
CA TYR A 129 18.57 -5.70 24.12
C TYR A 129 17.44 -6.72 23.94
N ALA A 130 17.06 -7.43 25.01
CA ALA A 130 15.97 -8.40 24.97
C ALA A 130 14.61 -7.77 24.60
N ILE A 131 14.32 -6.56 25.12
CA ILE A 131 13.08 -5.82 24.79
C ILE A 131 13.05 -5.44 23.31
N THR A 132 14.14 -4.87 22.80
CA THR A 132 14.22 -4.44 21.38
C THR A 132 14.10 -5.63 20.44
N LYS A 133 14.75 -6.75 20.79
CA LYS A 133 14.64 -8.00 20.05
C LYS A 133 13.22 -8.56 20.06
N ALA A 134 12.56 -8.57 21.22
CA ALA A 134 11.17 -9.03 21.35
C ALA A 134 10.22 -8.20 20.49
N MET A 135 10.39 -6.88 20.42
CA MET A 135 9.60 -6.01 19.53
C MET A 135 9.85 -6.34 18.06
N GLY A 136 11.11 -6.51 17.64
CA GLY A 136 11.44 -6.85 16.26
C GLY A 136 10.93 -8.23 15.82
N ASP A 137 10.94 -9.20 16.73
CA ASP A 137 10.40 -10.54 16.47
C ASP A 137 8.86 -10.52 16.46
N ALA A 138 8.21 -9.77 17.35
CA ALA A 138 6.77 -9.55 17.32
C ALA A 138 6.32 -8.87 16.00
N ASP A 139 7.08 -7.90 15.48
CA ASP A 139 6.81 -7.28 14.18
C ASP A 139 7.03 -8.27 13.02
N ARG A 140 8.02 -9.17 13.13
CA ARG A 140 8.25 -10.22 12.12
C ARG A 140 7.12 -11.25 12.11
N GLU A 141 6.56 -11.58 13.27
CA GLU A 141 5.40 -12.47 13.41
C GLU A 141 4.08 -11.80 13.03
N ALA A 142 3.87 -10.54 13.40
CA ALA A 142 2.72 -9.75 12.95
C ALA A 142 2.78 -9.48 11.44
N GLY A 143 4.01 -9.37 10.91
CA GLY A 143 4.31 -9.28 9.50
C GLY A 143 4.28 -10.62 8.76
N MET A 144 4.01 -11.74 9.45
CA MET A 144 3.86 -13.06 8.84
C MET A 144 2.69 -12.97 7.87
N THR A 145 3.08 -12.76 6.61
CA THR A 145 2.23 -12.23 5.57
C THR A 145 0.97 -13.07 5.46
N ARG A 146 -0.20 -12.43 5.58
CA ARG A 146 -1.48 -13.02 5.16
C ARG A 146 -1.24 -13.85 3.91
N SER A 147 -1.71 -15.09 3.93
CA SER A 147 -1.47 -16.02 2.83
C SER A 147 -1.81 -15.35 1.50
N LYS A 148 -1.08 -15.66 0.42
CA LYS A 148 -1.38 -15.06 -0.91
C LYS A 148 -2.84 -15.29 -1.32
N SER A 149 -3.44 -16.39 -0.85
CA SER A 149 -4.87 -16.67 -0.95
C SER A 149 -5.73 -15.62 -0.25
N ASP A 150 -5.41 -15.25 0.99
CA ASP A 150 -6.17 -14.25 1.77
C ASP A 150 -6.11 -12.86 1.14
N ARG A 151 -4.97 -12.48 0.56
CA ARG A 151 -4.83 -11.18 -0.14
C ARG A 151 -5.80 -11.00 -1.31
N THR A 152 -6.34 -12.09 -1.85
CA THR A 152 -7.27 -12.07 -2.99
C THR A 152 -8.64 -12.63 -2.64
N ALA A 153 -8.90 -12.91 -1.35
CA ALA A 153 -10.19 -13.42 -0.89
C ALA A 153 -11.29 -12.39 -1.15
N ASP A 154 -11.05 -11.13 -0.80
CA ASP A 154 -12.01 -10.03 -1.00
C ASP A 154 -12.39 -9.84 -2.46
N VAL A 155 -11.43 -9.97 -3.38
CA VAL A 155 -11.72 -9.85 -4.81
C VAL A 155 -12.68 -10.95 -5.28
N ARG A 156 -12.49 -12.18 -4.80
CA ARG A 156 -13.34 -13.32 -5.17
C ARG A 156 -14.75 -13.23 -4.60
N THR A 157 -14.93 -12.56 -3.46
CA THR A 157 -16.25 -12.40 -2.84
C THR A 157 -17.01 -11.19 -3.41
N ILE A 158 -16.30 -10.14 -3.81
CA ILE A 158 -16.90 -8.91 -4.33
C ILE A 158 -17.19 -9.03 -5.84
N PHE A 159 -16.32 -9.71 -6.58
CA PHE A 159 -16.43 -9.85 -8.03
C PHE A 159 -16.84 -11.25 -8.47
N VAL A 160 -17.81 -11.32 -9.37
CA VAL A 160 -18.21 -12.56 -10.05
C VAL A 160 -17.70 -12.53 -11.47
N LYS A 161 -16.98 -13.58 -11.87
CA LYS A 161 -16.53 -13.75 -13.26
C LYS A 161 -17.75 -14.07 -14.14
N LYS A 162 -17.93 -13.31 -15.22
CA LYS A 162 -18.88 -13.60 -16.29
C LYS A 162 -18.14 -13.69 -17.61
N ASP A 163 -18.41 -14.75 -18.37
CA ASP A 163 -17.76 -14.99 -19.67
C ASP A 163 -18.68 -14.66 -20.86
N ASP A 164 -19.92 -14.30 -20.56
CA ASP A 164 -21.08 -14.17 -21.45
C ASP A 164 -21.76 -12.79 -21.30
N TYR A 165 -21.01 -11.75 -20.92
CA TYR A 165 -21.56 -10.41 -20.82
C TYR A 165 -21.73 -9.78 -22.20
N LEU A 166 -22.96 -9.40 -22.56
CA LEU A 166 -23.26 -8.66 -23.79
C LEU A 166 -23.09 -7.16 -23.56
N ASP A 167 -22.10 -6.56 -24.22
CA ASP A 167 -21.95 -5.10 -24.20
C ASP A 167 -23.07 -4.45 -25.06
N PRO A 168 -23.89 -3.54 -24.51
CA PRO A 168 -24.97 -2.89 -25.24
C PRO A 168 -24.53 -2.10 -26.49
N HIS A 169 -23.28 -1.64 -26.55
CA HIS A 169 -22.80 -0.80 -27.65
C HIS A 169 -22.16 -1.59 -28.78
N THR A 170 -21.42 -2.65 -28.45
CA THR A 170 -20.71 -3.46 -29.45
C THR A 170 -21.48 -4.72 -29.82
N SER A 171 -22.51 -5.09 -29.06
CA SER A 171 -23.26 -6.36 -29.21
C SER A 171 -22.37 -7.61 -29.19
N SER A 172 -21.14 -7.48 -28.67
CA SER A 172 -20.19 -8.58 -28.55
C SER A 172 -20.27 -9.22 -27.17
N LEU A 173 -20.13 -10.54 -27.11
CA LEU A 173 -19.93 -11.27 -25.87
C LEU A 173 -18.51 -11.07 -25.37
N GLU A 174 -18.38 -10.69 -24.11
CA GLU A 174 -17.11 -10.38 -23.49
C GLU A 174 -16.96 -11.07 -22.14
N SER A 175 -15.72 -11.47 -21.83
CA SER A 175 -15.37 -12.01 -20.53
C SER A 175 -14.84 -10.92 -19.60
N GLY A 176 -15.25 -10.96 -18.34
CA GLY A 176 -14.86 -9.98 -17.34
C GLY A 176 -15.42 -10.29 -15.95
N HIS A 177 -15.44 -9.26 -15.12
CA HIS A 177 -15.79 -9.35 -13.70
C HIS A 177 -16.87 -8.34 -13.37
N ILE A 178 -17.95 -8.80 -12.73
CA ILE A 178 -19.03 -7.92 -12.26
C ILE A 178 -18.85 -7.68 -10.77
N CYS A 179 -18.80 -6.40 -10.37
CA CYS A 179 -18.84 -6.01 -8.96
C CYS A 179 -20.26 -6.14 -8.41
N THR A 180 -20.49 -7.14 -7.56
CA THR A 180 -21.82 -7.42 -6.97
C THR A 180 -22.29 -6.31 -6.03
N VAL A 181 -21.37 -5.55 -5.45
CA VAL A 181 -21.68 -4.40 -4.58
C VAL A 181 -22.25 -3.25 -5.41
N CYS A 182 -21.62 -2.92 -6.54
CA CYS A 182 -22.13 -1.89 -7.46
C CYS A 182 -23.46 -2.31 -8.09
N GLU A 183 -23.59 -3.58 -8.48
CA GLU A 183 -24.82 -4.14 -9.02
C GLU A 183 -26.00 -3.98 -8.04
N LYS A 184 -25.80 -4.33 -6.77
CA LYS A 184 -26.81 -4.17 -5.71
C LYS A 184 -27.20 -2.73 -5.43
N LYS A 185 -26.33 -1.78 -5.75
CA LYS A 185 -26.59 -0.35 -5.65
C LYS A 185 -27.38 0.21 -6.83
N GLY A 186 -27.69 -0.62 -7.83
CA GLY A 186 -28.36 -0.17 -9.05
C GLY A 186 -27.44 0.65 -9.96
N VAL A 187 -26.13 0.53 -9.81
CA VAL A 187 -25.19 1.11 -10.77
C VAL A 187 -25.42 0.43 -12.12
N ALA A 188 -25.44 1.20 -13.20
CA ALA A 188 -25.66 0.65 -14.54
C ALA A 188 -24.67 -0.49 -14.85
N ALA A 189 -25.13 -1.57 -15.49
CA ALA A 189 -24.35 -2.79 -15.73
C ALA A 189 -22.97 -2.51 -16.34
N ARG A 190 -22.90 -1.55 -17.28
CA ARG A 190 -21.65 -1.09 -17.94
C ARG A 190 -20.58 -0.58 -16.97
N HIS A 191 -21.00 0.02 -15.86
CA HIS A 191 -20.11 0.59 -14.84
C HIS A 191 -19.77 -0.42 -13.74
N CYS A 192 -20.47 -1.56 -13.72
CA CYS A 192 -20.21 -2.67 -12.80
C CYS A 192 -19.30 -3.73 -13.42
N PHE A 193 -19.08 -3.70 -14.74
CA PHE A 193 -18.31 -4.70 -15.48
C PHE A 193 -16.87 -4.25 -15.72
N PHE A 194 -15.92 -5.12 -15.39
CA PHE A 194 -14.49 -4.85 -15.46
C PHE A 194 -13.77 -5.93 -16.30
N LYS A 195 -13.12 -5.52 -17.38
CA LYS A 195 -12.26 -6.36 -18.24
C LYS A 195 -10.80 -6.45 -17.76
N GLY A 196 -10.46 -5.68 -16.72
CA GLY A 196 -9.10 -5.55 -16.21
C GLY A 196 -8.64 -6.76 -15.38
N GLY A 197 -7.32 -6.84 -15.15
CA GLY A 197 -6.73 -7.81 -14.25
C GLY A 197 -6.93 -7.46 -12.77
N MET A 198 -6.29 -8.25 -11.90
CA MET A 198 -6.40 -8.13 -10.44
C MET A 198 -6.10 -6.72 -9.91
N SER A 199 -5.13 -6.00 -10.52
CA SER A 199 -4.80 -4.62 -10.13
C SER A 199 -5.97 -3.65 -10.31
N THR A 200 -6.74 -3.78 -11.39
CA THR A 200 -7.94 -2.97 -11.65
C THR A 200 -9.02 -3.27 -10.62
N LEU A 201 -9.25 -4.56 -10.33
CA LEU A 201 -10.24 -4.99 -9.34
C LEU A 201 -9.87 -4.48 -7.93
N CYS A 202 -8.61 -4.62 -7.52
CA CYS A 202 -8.13 -4.09 -6.24
C CYS A 202 -8.24 -2.57 -6.15
N THR A 203 -7.95 -1.85 -7.24
CA THR A 203 -8.09 -0.39 -7.29
C THR A 203 -9.56 0.03 -7.13
N HIS A 204 -10.48 -0.72 -7.73
CA HIS A 204 -11.91 -0.48 -7.56
C HIS A 204 -12.35 -0.71 -6.10
N ILE A 205 -11.89 -1.79 -5.46
CA ILE A 205 -12.17 -2.04 -4.03
C ILE A 205 -11.65 -0.90 -3.16
N ALA A 206 -10.40 -0.48 -3.37
CA ALA A 206 -9.78 0.58 -2.60
C ALA A 206 -10.56 1.91 -2.69
N ARG A 207 -11.11 2.23 -3.87
CA ARG A 207 -11.93 3.44 -4.07
C ARG A 207 -13.32 3.36 -3.44
N ASN A 208 -13.87 2.16 -3.25
CA ASN A 208 -15.23 1.95 -2.77
C ASN A 208 -15.25 1.23 -1.40
N ILE A 209 -14.16 1.32 -0.64
CA ILE A 209 -13.97 0.49 0.57
C ILE A 209 -15.03 0.76 1.65
N SER A 210 -15.44 2.02 1.81
CA SER A 210 -16.51 2.42 2.74
C SER A 210 -17.85 1.75 2.40
N GLU A 211 -18.13 1.62 1.11
CA GLU A 211 -19.37 1.04 0.61
C GLU A 211 -19.37 -0.49 0.73
N ILE A 212 -18.22 -1.10 0.45
CA ILE A 212 -18.02 -2.55 0.53
C ILE A 212 -18.07 -3.01 2.00
N GLN A 213 -17.51 -2.25 2.94
CA GLN A 213 -17.57 -2.58 4.36
C GLN A 213 -19.01 -2.58 4.90
N THR A 214 -19.82 -1.59 4.50
CA THR A 214 -21.24 -1.51 4.90
C THR A 214 -22.05 -2.71 4.41
N THR A 215 -21.84 -3.13 3.17
CA THR A 215 -22.57 -4.28 2.58
C THR A 215 -22.08 -5.63 3.11
N SER A 216 -20.78 -5.76 3.39
CA SER A 216 -20.18 -6.94 4.04
C SER A 216 -20.73 -7.18 5.45
N ALA A 217 -20.88 -6.11 6.24
CA ALA A 217 -21.49 -6.21 7.57
C ALA A 217 -22.92 -6.76 7.49
N PHE A 218 -23.71 -6.29 6.50
CA PHE A 218 -25.07 -6.76 6.30
C PHE A 218 -25.14 -8.25 5.94
N MET A 219 -24.22 -8.74 5.09
CA MET A 219 -24.14 -10.16 4.73
C MET A 219 -23.79 -11.06 5.92
N LYS A 220 -22.90 -10.61 6.81
CA LYS A 220 -22.50 -11.40 7.99
C LYS A 220 -23.62 -11.54 9.03
N HIS A 221 -24.51 -10.55 9.12
CA HIS A 221 -25.62 -10.58 10.08
C HIS A 221 -26.92 -11.18 9.52
N GLY A 222 -27.17 -11.09 8.20
CA GLY A 222 -28.39 -11.60 7.57
C GLY A 222 -28.50 -13.13 7.49
N ALA A 223 -27.40 -13.88 7.61
CA ALA A 223 -27.41 -15.34 7.46
C ALA A 223 -27.96 -16.12 8.68
N ARG A 224 -28.26 -15.45 9.81
CA ARG A 224 -28.75 -16.14 11.03
C ARG A 224 -30.27 -16.18 11.18
N HIS A 225 -31.04 -15.57 10.30
CA HIS A 225 -32.48 -15.37 10.50
C HIS A 225 -33.42 -16.21 9.60
N TYR A 226 -32.89 -17.16 8.82
CA TYR A 226 -33.71 -18.07 8.00
C TYR A 226 -33.55 -19.51 8.49
N LYS A 227 -34.07 -19.80 9.68
CA LYS A 227 -34.19 -21.18 10.18
C LYS A 227 -35.36 -21.35 11.16
N PHE A 228 -36.52 -20.82 10.80
CA PHE A 228 -37.79 -21.18 11.44
C PHE A 228 -38.89 -21.02 10.40
N LEU A 229 -39.21 -22.12 9.71
CA LEU A 229 -40.53 -22.52 9.22
C LEU A 229 -40.40 -23.96 8.70
#